data_AF-A0A3S3LX47-F1
#
_entry.id   AF-A0A3S3LX47-F1
#
_cell.length_a   1.000
_cell.length_b   1.000
_cell.length_c   1.000
_cell.angle_alpha   90.00
_cell.angle_beta   90.00
_cell.angle_gamma   90.00
#
_symmetry.space_group_name_H-M   'P 1'
#
loop_
_entity.id
_entity.type
_entity.pdbx_description
1 polymer ?
#
loop_
_entity_poly.entity_id
_entity_poly.type
_entity_poly.pdbx_seq_one_letter_code
_entity_poly.pdbx_strand_id
1 'polypeptide(L)'
;MLEDMARPHLFPVNASTIETTRKCLFKYRKELSQMFTSTAWVESNALRTHVGMEITEIILNNTFWKDVEHILKVSEALVVVLRLADSEDKPAMGYVYEAMD
;
A
#
# COMPACT_ATOMS: atom_id res chain seq x y z
N MET A 1 5.18 -21.32 16.95
CA MET A 1 4.32 -20.11 17.05
C MET A 1 4.56 -19.11 15.91
N LEU A 2 5.80 -18.89 15.45
CA LEU A 2 6.05 -18.13 14.21
C LEU A 2 5.81 -18.96 12.93
N GLU A 3 5.99 -20.29 12.98
CA GLU A 3 5.75 -21.17 11.82
C GLU A 3 4.28 -21.28 11.40
N ASP A 4 3.34 -20.93 12.29
CA ASP A 4 1.90 -20.92 11.96
C ASP A 4 1.51 -19.64 11.18
N MET A 5 2.34 -18.59 11.22
CA MET A 5 2.14 -17.34 10.47
C MET A 5 2.62 -17.43 9.02
N ALA A 6 3.44 -18.43 8.65
CA ALA A 6 3.94 -18.63 7.29
C ALA A 6 3.00 -19.47 6.41
N ARG A 7 1.78 -19.77 6.88
CA ARG A 7 0.84 -20.65 6.19
C ARG A 7 0.19 -19.94 4.98
N PRO A 8 0.33 -20.48 3.74
CA PRO A 8 -0.15 -19.84 2.51
C PRO A 8 -1.66 -19.58 2.44
N HIS A 9 -2.47 -20.22 3.28
CA HIS A 9 -3.93 -20.07 3.33
C HIS A 9 -4.41 -18.91 4.20
N LEU A 10 -3.54 -18.27 4.98
CA LEU A 10 -3.86 -17.04 5.74
C LEU A 10 -3.58 -15.76 4.93
N PHE A 11 -2.75 -15.85 3.88
CA PHE A 11 -2.32 -14.74 3.04
C PHE A 11 -2.77 -14.67 1.55
N PRO A 12 -3.68 -15.52 1.01
CA PRO A 12 -3.78 -15.65 -0.45
C PRO A 12 -4.61 -14.56 -1.15
N VAL A 13 -5.35 -13.72 -0.41
CA VAL A 13 -6.18 -12.64 -1.00
C VAL A 13 -5.89 -11.25 -0.39
N ASN A 14 -5.12 -11.17 0.70
CA ASN A 14 -5.05 -9.96 1.54
C ASN A 14 -3.75 -9.15 1.37
N ALA A 15 -2.54 -9.71 1.43
CA ALA A 15 -1.33 -8.87 1.44
C ALA A 15 -0.88 -8.41 0.04
N SER A 16 -0.68 -9.36 -0.89
CA SER A 16 -0.22 -9.09 -2.26
C SER A 16 -1.22 -8.24 -3.06
N THR A 17 -2.52 -8.52 -2.91
CA THR A 17 -3.60 -7.76 -3.56
C THR A 17 -3.70 -6.34 -3.00
N ILE A 18 -3.57 -6.15 -1.68
CA ILE A 18 -3.57 -4.82 -1.08
C ILE A 18 -2.34 -4.02 -1.53
N GLU A 19 -1.15 -4.64 -1.56
CA GLU A 19 0.07 -3.97 -2.03
C GLU A 19 -0.04 -3.57 -3.51
N THR A 20 -0.56 -4.47 -4.36
CA THR A 20 -0.78 -4.20 -5.79
C THR A 20 -1.80 -3.07 -5.99
N THR A 21 -2.91 -3.11 -5.25
CA THR A 21 -3.95 -2.07 -5.29
C THR A 21 -3.39 -0.71 -4.84
N ARG A 22 -2.56 -0.68 -3.79
CA ARG A 22 -1.89 0.55 -3.32
C ARG A 22 -0.93 1.12 -4.35
N LYS A 23 -0.13 0.26 -4.99
CA LYS A 23 0.79 0.67 -6.07
C LYS A 23 0.02 1.25 -7.27
N CYS A 24 -1.08 0.62 -7.67
CA CYS A 24 -1.97 1.14 -8.72
C CYS A 24 -2.58 2.49 -8.33
N LEU A 25 -3.09 2.64 -7.11
CA LEU A 25 -3.67 3.89 -6.62
C LEU A 25 -2.67 5.05 -6.70
N PHE A 26 -1.43 4.81 -6.25
CA PHE A 26 -0.37 5.83 -6.33
C PHE A 26 0.06 6.11 -7.78
N LYS A 27 0.16 5.08 -8.61
CA LYS A 27 0.53 5.19 -10.03
C LYS A 27 -0.43 6.08 -10.80
N TYR A 28 -1.74 5.94 -10.57
CA TYR A 28 -2.79 6.70 -11.25
C TYR A 28 -3.23 7.96 -10.50
N ARG A 29 -2.42 8.46 -9.56
CA ARG A 29 -2.74 9.63 -8.76
C ARG A 29 -3.14 10.84 -9.62
N LYS A 30 -2.36 11.13 -10.67
CA LYS A 30 -2.58 12.32 -11.50
C LYS A 30 -3.90 12.23 -12.25
N GLU A 31 -4.17 11.06 -12.83
CA GLU A 31 -5.39 10.76 -13.57
C GLU A 31 -6.61 10.79 -12.64
N LEU A 32 -6.47 10.27 -11.41
CA LEU A 32 -7.51 10.38 -10.38
C LEU A 32 -7.76 11.84 -10.02
N SER A 33 -6.73 12.63 -9.68
CA SER A 33 -6.91 14.05 -9.37
C SER A 33 -7.57 14.82 -10.53
N GLN A 34 -7.24 14.50 -11.78
CA GLN A 34 -7.91 15.07 -12.96
C GLN A 34 -9.37 14.66 -13.07
N MET A 35 -9.69 13.39 -12.81
CA MET A 35 -11.07 12.90 -12.80
C MET A 35 -11.92 13.62 -11.74
N PHE A 36 -11.41 13.75 -10.50
CA PHE A 36 -12.12 14.38 -9.38
C PHE A 36 -12.14 15.91 -9.42
N THR A 37 -11.43 16.54 -10.37
CA THR A 37 -11.52 17.99 -10.67
C THR A 37 -12.27 18.30 -11.96
N SER A 38 -12.69 17.27 -12.69
CA SER A 38 -13.41 17.44 -13.96
C SER A 38 -14.80 18.03 -13.76
N THR A 39 -15.27 18.78 -14.77
CA THR A 39 -16.64 19.31 -14.79
C THR A 39 -17.67 18.18 -14.69
N ALA A 40 -17.41 17.05 -15.35
CA ALA A 40 -18.25 15.85 -15.28
C ALA A 40 -18.40 15.30 -13.86
N TRP A 41 -17.34 15.36 -13.03
CA TRP A 41 -17.42 14.97 -11.62
C TRP A 41 -18.21 15.99 -10.80
N VAL A 42 -17.95 17.28 -10.99
CA VAL A 42 -18.62 18.37 -10.27
C VAL A 42 -20.13 18.41 -10.55
N GLU A 43 -20.51 18.10 -11.79
CA GLU A 43 -21.92 18.02 -12.22
C GLU A 43 -22.58 16.68 -11.86
N SER A 44 -21.81 15.70 -11.41
CA SER A 44 -22.33 14.37 -11.09
C SER A 44 -23.18 14.37 -9.82
N ASN A 45 -24.17 13.49 -9.78
CA ASN A 45 -24.89 13.20 -8.52
C ASN A 45 -23.98 12.53 -7.47
N ALA A 46 -22.84 11.99 -7.86
CA ALA A 46 -21.90 11.35 -6.94
C ALA A 46 -21.27 12.38 -5.99
N LEU A 47 -20.88 13.56 -6.47
CA LEU A 47 -20.35 14.63 -5.61
C LEU A 47 -21.39 15.14 -4.59
N ARG A 48 -22.70 15.01 -4.88
CA ARG A 48 -23.76 15.42 -3.96
C ARG A 48 -23.95 14.47 -2.78
N THR A 49 -23.33 13.28 -2.84
CA THR A 49 -23.34 12.33 -1.74
C THR A 49 -22.21 12.65 -0.76
N HIS A 50 -22.43 12.37 0.53
CA HIS A 50 -21.38 12.49 1.55
C HIS A 50 -20.11 11.73 1.16
N VAL A 51 -20.28 10.50 0.66
CA VAL A 51 -19.18 9.64 0.23
C VAL A 51 -18.39 10.26 -0.93
N GLY A 52 -19.07 10.86 -1.91
CA GLY A 52 -18.39 11.52 -3.04
C GLY A 52 -17.59 12.76 -2.62
N MET A 53 -18.12 13.57 -1.69
CA MET A 53 -17.37 14.70 -1.13
C MET A 53 -16.13 14.21 -0.39
N GLU A 54 -16.28 13.21 0.48
CA GLU A 54 -15.17 12.64 1.27
C GLU A 54 -14.07 12.05 0.38
N ILE A 55 -14.44 11.29 -0.67
CA ILE A 55 -13.47 10.77 -1.63
C ILE A 55 -12.74 11.92 -2.35
N THR A 56 -13.45 12.98 -2.73
CA THR A 56 -12.84 14.14 -3.39
C THR A 56 -11.83 14.81 -2.47
N GLU A 57 -12.17 15.01 -1.19
CA GLU A 57 -11.27 15.58 -0.20
C GLU A 57 -10.02 14.71 0.00
N ILE A 58 -10.18 13.40 0.13
CA ILE A 58 -9.06 12.45 0.27
C ILE A 58 -8.13 12.49 -0.95
N ILE A 59 -8.70 12.42 -2.16
CA ILE A 59 -7.92 12.37 -3.41
C ILE A 59 -7.23 13.71 -3.72
N LEU A 60 -7.78 14.85 -3.28
CA LEU A 60 -7.14 16.16 -3.46
C LEU A 60 -6.18 16.53 -2.32
N ASN A 61 -6.16 15.77 -1.22
CA ASN A 61 -5.28 16.02 -0.09
C ASN A 61 -3.85 15.56 -0.37
N ASN A 62 -2.91 16.52 -0.39
CA ASN A 62 -1.50 16.23 -0.61
C ASN A 62 -0.84 15.42 0.53
N THR A 63 -1.30 15.59 1.78
CA THR A 63 -0.79 14.84 2.93
C THR A 63 -1.13 13.36 2.81
N PHE A 64 -2.36 13.04 2.38
CA PHE A 64 -2.77 11.66 2.11
C PHE A 64 -1.81 10.96 1.12
N TRP A 65 -1.43 11.64 0.04
CA TRP A 65 -0.50 11.06 -0.93
C TRP A 65 0.92 10.87 -0.41
N LYS A 66 1.39 11.76 0.47
CA LYS A 66 2.68 11.59 1.15
C LYS A 66 2.66 10.36 2.07
N ASP A 67 1.56 10.15 2.79
CA ASP A 67 1.39 8.99 3.65
C ASP A 67 1.32 7.69 2.84
N VAL A 68 0.60 7.70 1.71
CA VAL A 68 0.57 6.56 0.77
C VAL A 68 1.97 6.24 0.25
N GLU A 69 2.75 7.24 -0.14
CA GLU A 69 4.14 7.06 -0.59
C GLU A 69 5.02 6.48 0.52
N HIS A 70 4.89 6.99 1.74
CA HIS A 70 5.65 6.50 2.89
C HIS A 70 5.34 5.02 3.17
N ILE A 71 4.06 4.65 3.21
CA ILE A 71 3.66 3.27 3.42
C ILE A 71 4.15 2.36 2.30
N LEU A 72 4.16 2.82 1.03
CA LEU A 72 4.71 2.05 -0.08
C LEU A 72 6.19 1.75 0.13
N LYS A 73 7.00 2.75 0.51
CA LYS A 73 8.43 2.57 0.81
C LYS A 73 8.66 1.59 1.96
N VAL A 74 7.88 1.71 3.05
CA VAL A 74 7.97 0.79 4.18
C VAL A 74 7.57 -0.62 3.79
N SER A 75 6.50 -0.78 3.01
CA SER A 75 6.05 -2.11 2.55
C SER A 75 7.08 -2.79 1.65
N GLU A 76 7.74 -2.04 0.77
CA GLU A 76 8.80 -2.56 -0.09
C GLU A 76 10.00 -3.04 0.73
N ALA A 77 10.44 -2.26 1.71
CA ALA A 77 11.51 -2.65 2.63
C ALA A 77 11.14 -3.91 3.44
N LEU A 78 9.91 -4.01 3.93
CA LEU A 78 9.42 -5.18 4.66
C LEU A 78 9.40 -6.44 3.78
N VAL A 79 8.96 -6.34 2.53
CA VAL A 79 8.97 -7.46 1.58
C VAL A 79 10.40 -7.95 1.33
N VAL A 80 11.38 -7.04 1.23
CA VAL A 80 12.79 -7.42 1.08
C VAL A 80 13.30 -8.16 2.32
N VAL A 81 13.02 -7.65 3.53
CA VAL A 81 13.42 -8.29 4.79
C VAL A 81 12.78 -9.67 4.93
N LEU A 82 11.49 -9.81 4.61
CA LEU A 82 10.80 -11.09 4.66
C LEU A 82 11.39 -12.10 3.66
N ARG A 83 11.72 -11.67 2.44
CA ARG A 83 12.38 -12.54 1.45
C ARG A 83 13.77 -12.99 1.90
N LEU A 84 14.53 -12.12 2.56
CA LEU A 84 15.84 -12.47 3.15
C LEU A 84 15.71 -13.42 4.34
N ALA A 85 14.65 -13.28 5.13
CA ALA A 85 14.37 -14.19 6.26
C ALA A 85 13.86 -15.57 5.78
N ASP A 86 13.11 -15.62 4.67
CA ASP A 86 12.60 -16.84 4.05
C ASP A 86 13.66 -17.58 3.21
N SER A 87 14.75 -16.93 2.80
CA SER A 87 15.84 -17.63 2.10
C SER A 87 16.56 -18.57 3.08
N GLU A 88 16.37 -19.89 2.91
CA GLU A 88 16.93 -20.97 3.73
C GLU A 88 18.47 -21.02 3.83
N ASP A 89 19.19 -20.12 3.15
CA ASP A 89 20.66 -20.14 3.06
C ASP A 89 21.39 -19.82 4.38
N LYS A 90 20.74 -19.15 5.35
CA LYS A 90 21.24 -18.99 6.73
C LYS A 90 20.09 -18.89 7.73
N PRO A 91 20.21 -19.46 8.95
CA PRO A 91 19.22 -19.22 10.00
C PRO A 91 19.11 -17.72 10.27
N ALA A 92 17.89 -17.18 10.30
CA ALA A 92 17.57 -15.74 10.40
C ALA A 92 18.32 -15.00 11.53
N MET A 93 18.74 -15.71 12.57
CA MET A 93 19.59 -15.17 13.64
C MET A 93 20.95 -14.64 13.14
N GLY A 94 21.53 -15.22 12.08
CA GLY A 94 22.85 -14.81 11.56
C GLY A 94 22.86 -13.42 10.94
N TYR A 95 21.79 -13.03 10.24
CA TYR A 95 21.69 -11.70 9.61
C TYR A 95 21.44 -10.58 10.62
N VAL A 96 20.75 -10.86 11.73
CA VAL A 96 20.48 -9.85 12.78
C VAL A 96 21.76 -9.44 13.49
N TYR A 97 22.67 -10.38 13.76
CA TYR A 97 23.96 -10.06 14.39
C TYR A 97 24.91 -9.31 13.45
N GLU A 98 24.88 -9.58 12.14
CA GLU A 98 25.70 -8.88 11.14
C GLU A 98 25.24 -7.43 10.90
N ALA A 99 23.99 -7.10 11.23
CA ALA A 99 23.44 -5.74 11.13
C ALA A 99 23.57 -4.91 12.43
N MET A 100 24.12 -5.50 13.51
CA MET A 100 24.31 -4.86 14.81
C MET A 100 25.76 -4.38 15.06
N ASP A 101 26.71 -4.74 14.19
CA ASP A 101 28.06 -4.13 14.08
C ASP A 101 28.06 -3.04 12.98
#